data_AF-A0A9K3NZW8-F1
#
_entry.id   AF-A0A9K3NZW8-F1
#
_cell.length_a   1.000
_cell.length_b   1.000
_cell.length_c   1.000
_cell.angle_alpha   90.00
_cell.angle_beta   90.00
_cell.angle_gamma   90.00
#
_symmetry.space_group_name_H-M   'P 1'
#
loop_
_entity.id
_entity.type
_entity.pdbx_description
1 polymer ?
#
loop_
_entity_poly.entity_id
_entity_poly.type
_entity_poly.pdbx_seq_one_letter_code
_entity_poly.pdbx_strand_id
1 'polypeptide(L)'
;MSINVAKQQMSFLASILESYESLVAGRIGNPELTKEDYDQIDPEEMELIDIRWCLASGIRRAQRFMEITGRQELGGLLSIKLGFDKSIVTCFRCKQKDYFKRECINREVDDHGNPFRDDYYKKAIYNKTGEHTSGDSLKRITGSSSKEKSQALVSAK
;
A
#
# COMPACT_ATOMS: atom_id res chain seq x y z
N MET A 1 0.84 32.74 -4.68
CA MET A 1 1.25 31.36 -4.31
C MET A 1 2.00 31.45 -2.98
N SER A 2 1.66 30.67 -1.95
CA SER A 2 2.34 30.78 -0.66
C SER A 2 3.72 30.11 -0.71
N ILE A 3 4.67 30.61 0.10
CA ILE A 3 6.04 30.05 0.19
C ILE A 3 6.01 28.54 0.51
N ASN A 4 5.04 28.10 1.31
CA ASN A 4 4.88 26.69 1.68
C ASN A 4 4.43 25.83 0.47
N VAL A 5 3.55 26.36 -0.38
CA VAL A 5 3.13 25.67 -1.62
C VAL A 5 4.31 25.54 -2.58
N ALA A 6 5.11 26.61 -2.74
CA ALA A 6 6.30 26.57 -3.58
C ALA A 6 7.34 25.54 -3.07
N LYS A 7 7.57 25.48 -1.75
CA LYS A 7 8.46 24.47 -1.14
C LYS A 7 7.98 23.03 -1.40
N GLN A 8 6.69 22.77 -1.24
CA GLN A 8 6.10 21.45 -1.50
C GLN A 8 6.22 21.04 -2.99
N GLN A 9 6.02 22.00 -3.90
CA GLN A 9 6.19 21.77 -5.33
C GLN A 9 7.64 21.47 -5.69
N MET A 10 8.60 22.21 -5.10
CA MET A 10 10.02 21.93 -5.30
C MET A 10 10.43 20.57 -4.75
N SER A 11 9.91 20.13 -3.60
CA SER A 11 10.20 18.79 -3.08
C SER A 11 9.68 17.68 -4.00
N PHE A 12 8.49 17.88 -4.60
CA PHE A 12 7.95 16.92 -5.56
C PHE A 12 8.80 16.83 -6.82
N LEU A 13 9.23 17.99 -7.36
CA LEU A 13 10.13 18.04 -8.49
C LEU A 13 11.48 17.36 -8.20
N ALA A 14 12.04 17.58 -7.01
CA ALA A 14 13.29 16.92 -6.60
C ALA A 14 13.14 15.39 -6.60
N SER A 15 12.04 14.84 -6.09
CA SER A 15 11.79 13.40 -6.13
C SER A 15 11.65 12.85 -7.54
N ILE A 16 11.06 13.62 -8.47
CA ILE A 16 10.99 13.24 -9.89
C ILE A 16 12.39 13.17 -10.49
N LEU A 17 13.22 14.20 -10.26
CA LEU A 17 14.59 14.25 -10.78
C LEU A 17 15.44 13.11 -10.24
N GLU A 18 15.35 12.83 -8.93
CA GLU A 18 16.07 11.72 -8.30
C GLU A 18 15.63 10.35 -8.85
N SER A 19 14.34 10.18 -9.12
CA SER A 19 13.80 8.96 -9.74
C SER A 19 14.32 8.80 -11.16
N TYR A 20 14.35 9.88 -11.94
CA TYR A 20 14.90 9.87 -13.30
C TYR A 20 16.40 9.55 -13.32
N GLU A 21 17.19 10.19 -12.47
CA GLU A 21 18.62 9.89 -12.35
C GLU A 21 18.87 8.44 -11.93
N SER A 22 18.05 7.92 -11.02
CA SER A 22 18.15 6.53 -10.58
C SER A 22 17.75 5.54 -11.67
N LEU A 23 16.79 5.88 -12.53
CA LEU A 23 16.45 5.10 -13.72
C LEU A 23 17.61 5.10 -14.73
N VAL A 24 18.16 6.28 -15.06
CA VAL A 24 19.30 6.41 -15.99
C VAL A 24 20.54 5.68 -15.45
N ALA A 25 20.75 5.68 -14.14
CA ALA A 25 21.84 4.97 -13.48
C ALA A 25 21.58 3.45 -13.29
N GLY A 26 20.45 2.91 -13.76
CA GLY A 26 20.10 1.49 -13.62
C GLY A 26 19.79 1.04 -12.18
N ARG A 27 19.55 1.98 -11.27
CA ARG A 27 19.18 1.70 -9.86
C ARG A 27 17.71 1.37 -9.68
N ILE A 28 16.88 1.69 -10.66
CA ILE A 28 15.45 1.37 -10.70
C ILE A 28 15.22 0.35 -11.81
N GLY A 29 14.58 -0.77 -11.44
CA GLY A 29 14.40 -1.92 -12.32
C GLY A 29 15.34 -3.07 -11.96
N ASN A 30 15.41 -4.08 -12.82
CA ASN A 30 16.40 -5.13 -12.72
C ASN A 30 17.78 -4.59 -13.15
N PRO A 31 18.80 -4.57 -12.26
CA PRO A 31 20.12 -4.03 -12.58
C PRO A 31 20.87 -4.84 -13.64
N GLU A 32 20.40 -6.07 -13.92
CA GLU A 32 20.95 -6.94 -14.96
C GLU A 32 20.37 -6.63 -16.35
N LEU A 33 19.39 -5.74 -16.47
CA LEU A 33 18.75 -5.39 -17.75
C LEU A 33 19.22 -4.01 -18.24
N THR A 34 19.65 -3.96 -19.50
CA THR A 34 20.00 -2.72 -20.20
C THR A 34 18.74 -2.05 -20.77
N LYS A 35 18.87 -0.79 -21.21
CA LYS A 35 17.76 -0.08 -21.87
C LYS A 35 17.30 -0.84 -23.12
N GLU A 36 18.23 -1.36 -23.91
CA GLU A 36 17.96 -2.14 -25.11
C GLU A 36 17.21 -3.45 -24.79
N ASP A 37 17.44 -4.03 -23.61
CA ASP A 37 16.68 -5.19 -23.14
C ASP A 37 15.24 -4.81 -22.77
N TYR A 38 15.03 -3.66 -22.11
CA TYR A 38 13.69 -3.14 -21.81
C TYR A 38 12.89 -2.83 -23.08
N ASP A 39 13.53 -2.28 -24.11
CA ASP A 39 12.90 -1.97 -25.41
C ASP A 39 12.45 -3.25 -26.17
N GLN A 40 12.98 -4.43 -25.80
CA GLN A 40 12.60 -5.73 -26.36
C GLN A 40 11.51 -6.45 -25.53
N ILE A 41 11.14 -5.94 -24.35
CA ILE A 41 10.08 -6.55 -23.54
C ILE A 41 8.75 -6.35 -24.27
N ASP A 42 7.99 -7.45 -24.38
CA ASP A 42 6.65 -7.38 -24.94
C ASP A 42 5.76 -6.42 -24.12
N PRO A 43 5.04 -5.48 -24.75
CA PRO A 43 4.19 -4.54 -24.04
C PRO A 43 3.16 -5.20 -23.11
N GLU A 44 2.65 -6.39 -23.45
CA GLU A 44 1.73 -7.17 -22.61
C GLU A 44 2.42 -7.64 -21.32
N GLU A 45 3.67 -8.08 -21.39
CA GLU A 45 4.44 -8.49 -20.21
C GLU A 45 4.77 -7.30 -19.31
N MET A 46 5.06 -6.13 -19.90
CA MET A 46 5.28 -4.90 -19.14
C MET A 46 4.02 -4.48 -18.37
N GLU A 47 2.85 -4.49 -19.04
CA GLU A 47 1.56 -4.20 -18.39
C GLU A 47 1.23 -5.22 -17.30
N LEU A 48 1.53 -6.50 -17.53
CA LEU A 48 1.34 -7.56 -16.54
C LEU A 48 2.18 -7.35 -15.28
N ILE A 49 3.45 -6.95 -15.43
CA ILE A 49 4.34 -6.63 -14.30
C ILE A 49 3.82 -5.42 -13.52
N ASP A 50 3.37 -4.37 -14.21
CA ASP A 50 2.82 -3.17 -13.56
C ASP A 50 1.54 -3.48 -12.76
N ILE A 51 0.65 -4.30 -13.32
CA ILE A 51 -0.55 -4.77 -12.62
C ILE A 51 -0.16 -5.58 -11.37
N ARG A 52 0.76 -6.54 -11.50
CA ARG A 52 1.25 -7.34 -10.37
C ARG A 52 1.89 -6.47 -9.30
N TRP A 53 2.68 -5.46 -9.69
CA TRP A 53 3.31 -4.53 -8.76
C TRP A 53 2.28 -3.65 -8.03
N CYS A 54 1.27 -3.17 -8.75
CA CYS A 54 0.15 -2.42 -8.17
C CYS A 54 -0.62 -3.27 -7.15
N LEU A 55 -0.91 -4.53 -7.48
CA LEU A 55 -1.59 -5.47 -6.57
C LEU A 55 -0.75 -5.76 -5.33
N ALA A 56 0.53 -6.10 -5.51
CA ALA A 56 1.44 -6.37 -4.39
C ALA A 56 1.57 -5.14 -3.47
N SER A 57 1.68 -3.95 -4.04
CA SER A 57 1.69 -2.69 -3.30
C SER A 57 0.37 -2.46 -2.55
N GLY A 58 -0.76 -2.77 -3.17
CA GLY A 58 -2.09 -2.73 -2.54
C GLY A 58 -2.19 -3.68 -1.36
N ILE A 59 -1.76 -4.94 -1.51
CA ILE A 59 -1.75 -5.96 -0.46
C ILE A 59 -0.88 -5.51 0.73
N ARG A 60 0.33 -5.00 0.49
CA ARG A 60 1.20 -4.48 1.57
C ARG A 60 0.54 -3.33 2.33
N ARG A 61 -0.15 -2.42 1.63
CA ARG A 61 -0.90 -1.33 2.28
C ARG A 61 -2.09 -1.86 3.09
N ALA A 62 -2.80 -2.86 2.57
CA ALA A 62 -3.90 -3.52 3.25
C ALA A 62 -3.46 -4.23 4.54
N GLN A 63 -2.38 -5.01 4.48
CA GLN A 63 -1.80 -5.68 5.65
C GLN A 63 -1.42 -4.68 6.74
N ARG A 64 -0.68 -3.63 6.37
CA ARG A 64 -0.32 -2.56 7.30
C ARG A 64 -1.54 -1.86 7.89
N PHE A 65 -2.58 -1.62 7.09
CA PHE A 65 -3.83 -1.05 7.58
C PHE A 65 -4.50 -1.96 8.60
N MET A 66 -4.57 -3.27 8.33
CA MET A 66 -5.12 -4.28 9.22
C MET A 66 -4.34 -4.35 10.55
N GLU A 67 -3.02 -4.31 10.50
CA GLU A 67 -2.15 -4.26 11.69
C GLU A 67 -2.42 -3.00 12.54
N ILE A 68 -2.43 -1.82 11.92
CA ILE A 68 -2.64 -0.54 12.64
C ILE A 68 -4.04 -0.46 13.25
N THR A 69 -5.05 -0.98 12.55
CA THR A 69 -6.46 -0.87 12.95
C THR A 69 -6.97 -2.06 13.74
N GLY A 70 -6.22 -3.18 13.79
CA GLY A 70 -6.64 -4.44 14.39
C GLY A 70 -7.76 -5.17 13.63
N ARG A 71 -8.05 -4.78 12.37
CA ARG A 71 -9.11 -5.39 11.56
C ARG A 71 -8.63 -6.70 10.95
N GLN A 72 -9.48 -7.73 10.98
CA GLN A 72 -9.19 -9.04 10.36
C GLN A 72 -9.55 -9.11 8.87
N GLU A 73 -10.40 -8.20 8.39
CA GLU A 73 -10.82 -8.12 6.98
C GLU A 73 -10.85 -6.67 6.52
N LEU A 74 -10.67 -6.46 5.20
CA LEU A 74 -10.75 -5.13 4.58
C LEU A 74 -12.20 -4.71 4.31
N GLY A 75 -13.11 -5.67 4.20
CA GLY A 75 -14.53 -5.44 3.99
C GLY A 75 -15.24 -5.00 5.27
N GLY A 76 -16.31 -4.22 5.12
CA GLY A 76 -17.33 -4.11 6.17
C GLY A 76 -18.25 -5.32 6.11
N LEU A 77 -18.71 -5.78 7.28
CA LEU A 77 -19.58 -6.96 7.47
C LEU A 77 -20.79 -7.06 6.51
N LEU A 78 -21.21 -5.95 5.87
CA LEU A 78 -22.48 -5.86 5.13
C LEU A 78 -22.47 -4.99 3.84
N SER A 79 -21.36 -4.42 3.38
CA SER A 79 -21.40 -3.46 2.24
C SER A 79 -20.86 -4.05 0.93
N ILE A 80 -21.79 -4.41 0.02
CA ILE A 80 -21.52 -4.82 -1.37
C ILE A 80 -20.93 -3.67 -2.22
N LYS A 81 -21.04 -2.42 -1.77
CA LYS A 81 -20.50 -1.25 -2.48
C LYS A 81 -19.02 -1.01 -2.14
N LEU A 82 -18.18 -0.97 -3.17
CA LEU A 82 -16.77 -0.50 -3.16
C LEU A 82 -16.67 1.03 -2.94
N GLY A 83 -17.39 1.56 -1.96
CA GLY A 83 -17.42 3.00 -1.64
C GLY A 83 -17.00 3.26 -0.20
N PHE A 84 -16.79 4.53 0.13
CA PHE A 84 -16.64 4.93 1.52
C PHE A 84 -18.00 4.85 2.23
N ASP A 85 -18.00 4.40 3.48
CA ASP A 85 -19.18 4.42 4.32
C ASP A 85 -19.51 5.88 4.68
N LYS A 86 -20.63 6.38 4.13
CA LYS A 86 -21.05 7.76 4.37
C LYS A 86 -21.45 7.97 5.84
N SER A 87 -21.89 6.93 6.54
CA SER A 87 -22.37 7.06 7.92
C SER A 87 -21.27 7.43 8.93
N ILE A 88 -20.01 7.19 8.57
CA ILE A 88 -18.85 7.56 9.39
C ILE A 88 -18.23 8.91 8.99
N VAL A 89 -18.76 9.57 7.95
CA VAL A 89 -18.27 10.89 7.50
C VAL A 89 -18.72 11.97 8.48
N THR A 90 -17.78 12.72 9.04
CA THR A 90 -18.08 13.86 9.92
C THR A 90 -18.12 15.17 9.13
N CYS A 91 -19.21 15.92 9.24
CA CYS A 91 -19.39 17.23 8.64
C CYS A 91 -18.49 18.28 9.30
N PHE A 92 -17.66 18.97 8.51
CA PHE A 92 -16.75 20.00 9.03
C PHE A 92 -17.42 21.25 9.60
N ARG A 93 -18.69 21.53 9.25
CA ARG A 93 -19.42 22.74 9.69
C ARG A 93 -20.09 22.56 11.05
N CYS A 94 -20.81 21.44 11.23
CA CYS A 94 -21.61 21.20 12.44
C CYS A 94 -21.14 19.97 13.26
N LYS A 95 -20.08 19.28 12.81
CA LYS A 95 -19.46 18.11 13.45
C LYS A 95 -20.36 16.88 13.64
N GLN A 96 -21.52 16.86 13.01
CA GLN A 96 -22.41 15.69 12.95
C GLN A 96 -21.96 14.71 11.86
N LYS A 97 -22.35 13.44 12.00
CA LYS A 97 -22.01 12.37 11.04
C LYS A 97 -22.96 12.34 9.82
N ASP A 98 -22.76 11.39 8.93
CA ASP A 98 -23.61 11.04 7.77
C ASP A 98 -23.56 11.94 6.53
N TYR A 99 -22.99 13.14 6.60
CA TYR A 99 -23.04 14.09 5.48
C TYR A 99 -21.83 15.00 5.34
N PHE A 100 -21.65 15.51 4.13
CA PHE A 100 -20.57 16.43 3.79
C PHE A 100 -20.93 17.87 4.18
N LYS A 101 -19.91 18.74 4.33
CA LYS A 101 -20.11 20.17 4.61
C LYS A 101 -21.07 20.85 3.63
N ARG A 102 -21.03 20.48 2.35
CA ARG A 102 -21.91 21.03 1.29
C ARG A 102 -23.39 20.66 1.45
N GLU A 103 -23.69 19.59 2.20
CA GLU A 103 -25.04 19.07 2.45
C GLU A 103 -25.60 19.59 3.79
N CYS A 104 -24.83 20.41 4.51
CA CYS A 104 -25.12 20.81 5.87
C CYS A 104 -26.08 22.01 5.94
N ILE A 105 -27.30 21.76 6.41
CA ILE A 105 -28.28 22.80 6.76
C ILE A 105 -28.13 23.34 8.20
N ASN A 106 -27.37 22.64 9.04
CA ASN A 106 -27.17 22.99 10.44
C ASN A 106 -26.25 24.21 10.64
N ARG A 107 -26.38 24.86 11.80
CA ARG A 107 -25.52 25.99 12.20
C ARG A 107 -24.07 25.54 12.33
N GLU A 108 -23.17 26.49 12.07
CA GLU A 108 -21.74 26.29 12.29
C GLU A 108 -21.45 26.31 13.79
N VAL A 109 -20.64 25.36 14.24
CA VAL A 109 -20.13 25.34 15.61
C VAL A 109 -18.75 25.98 15.61
N ASP A 110 -18.46 26.77 16.64
CA ASP A 110 -17.16 27.44 16.85
C ASP A 110 -16.10 26.47 17.39
N ASP A 111 -15.99 25.31 16.73
CA ASP A 111 -14.99 24.29 16.99
C ASP A 111 -14.16 24.11 15.71
N HIS A 112 -13.01 24.75 15.70
CA HIS A 112 -12.03 24.62 14.61
C HIS A 112 -11.19 23.34 14.70
N GLY A 113 -11.49 22.45 15.66
CA GLY A 113 -10.85 21.15 15.78
C GLY A 113 -11.02 20.29 14.53
N ASN A 114 -9.97 19.55 14.18
CA ASN A 114 -10.03 18.53 13.14
C ASN A 114 -11.05 17.46 13.56
N PRO A 115 -12.13 17.22 12.79
CA PRO A 115 -13.15 16.23 13.14
C PRO A 115 -12.64 14.78 13.10
N PHE A 116 -11.44 14.55 12.56
CA PHE A 116 -10.82 13.22 12.51
C PHE A 116 -9.89 12.99 13.68
N ARG A 117 -9.90 11.75 14.21
CA ARG A 117 -8.89 11.29 15.16
C ARG A 117 -7.58 11.04 14.43
N ASP A 118 -6.55 11.78 14.82
CA ASP A 118 -5.19 11.71 14.28
C ASP A 118 -4.44 10.41 14.66
N ASP A 119 -5.07 9.56 15.48
CA ASP A 119 -4.51 8.32 16.04
C ASP A 119 -4.08 7.33 14.95
N TYR A 120 -4.82 7.22 13.85
CA TYR A 120 -4.45 6.33 12.73
C TYR A 120 -3.12 6.75 12.09
N TYR A 121 -2.97 8.04 11.73
CA TYR A 121 -1.76 8.52 11.06
C TYR A 121 -0.56 8.50 12.01
N LYS A 122 -0.77 8.81 13.29
CA LYS A 122 0.26 8.65 14.33
C LYS A 122 0.72 7.20 14.41
N LYS A 123 -0.19 6.24 14.60
CA LYS A 123 0.13 4.81 14.63
C LYS A 123 0.79 4.35 13.33
N ALA A 124 0.33 4.82 12.18
CA ALA A 124 0.95 4.50 10.90
C ALA A 124 2.41 4.94 10.84
N ILE A 125 2.75 6.12 11.34
CA ILE A 125 4.12 6.63 11.36
C ILE A 125 5.00 5.82 12.32
N TYR A 126 4.52 5.50 13.53
CA TYR A 126 5.29 4.79 14.56
C TYR A 126 5.34 3.26 14.39
N ASN A 127 4.42 2.64 13.63
CA ASN A 127 4.45 1.20 13.36
C ASN A 127 5.70 0.76 12.57
N LYS A 128 6.39 1.69 11.90
CA LYS A 128 7.67 1.41 11.20
C LYS A 128 8.84 1.10 12.13
N THR A 129 8.78 1.52 13.39
CA THR A 129 9.91 1.44 14.35
C THR A 129 9.85 0.22 15.28
N GLY A 130 8.83 -0.65 15.15
CA GLY A 130 8.61 -1.78 16.05
C GLY A 130 9.01 -3.17 15.53
N GLU A 131 9.34 -3.33 14.25
CA GLU A 131 9.60 -4.64 13.65
C GLU A 131 11.10 -4.88 13.37
N HIS A 132 11.88 -4.99 14.44
CA HIS A 132 12.97 -5.96 14.43
C HIS A 132 12.46 -7.22 15.14
N THR A 133 12.52 -8.36 14.44
CA THR A 133 12.16 -9.72 14.87
C THR A 133 10.69 -10.13 14.71
N SER A 134 10.38 -10.83 13.61
CA SER A 134 9.72 -12.14 13.63
C SER A 134 9.54 -12.66 12.19
N GLY A 135 10.55 -13.38 11.71
CA GLY A 135 10.31 -14.36 10.66
C GLY A 135 9.55 -15.53 11.28
N ASP A 136 8.33 -15.81 10.82
CA ASP A 136 7.67 -17.13 10.85
C ASP A 136 6.18 -17.03 10.49
N SER A 137 5.85 -16.68 9.25
CA SER A 137 4.48 -16.95 8.74
C SER A 137 4.40 -17.43 7.28
N LEU A 138 5.53 -17.58 6.58
CA LEU A 138 5.56 -18.15 5.23
C LEU A 138 5.82 -19.66 5.21
N LYS A 139 5.16 -20.44 6.09
CA LYS A 139 5.26 -21.91 6.10
C LYS A 139 3.92 -22.66 6.07
N ARG A 140 2.79 -21.98 5.85
CA ARG A 140 1.47 -22.63 5.90
C ARG A 140 0.79 -22.93 4.56
N ILE A 141 1.42 -22.63 3.42
CA ILE A 141 0.81 -22.87 2.09
C ILE A 141 1.49 -24.03 1.31
N THR A 142 2.63 -24.55 1.76
CA THR A 142 3.31 -25.67 1.07
C THR A 142 3.61 -26.81 2.06
N GLY A 143 2.65 -27.71 2.26
CA GLY A 143 2.81 -28.76 3.27
C GLY A 143 1.77 -29.88 3.28
N SER A 144 1.56 -30.56 2.15
CA SER A 144 1.13 -31.96 2.11
C SER A 144 1.49 -32.53 0.73
N SER A 145 2.58 -33.28 0.56
CA SER A 145 2.57 -34.73 0.77
C SER A 145 4.01 -35.28 0.79
N SER A 146 4.18 -36.37 1.52
CA SER A 146 5.40 -36.83 2.18
C SER A 146 6.31 -37.72 1.33
N LYS A 147 7.60 -37.67 1.68
CA LYS A 147 8.71 -38.55 1.27
C LYS A 147 8.50 -40.01 1.69
N GLU A 148 8.98 -40.96 0.89
CA GLU A 148 9.70 -42.22 1.25
C GLU A 148 10.21 -42.83 -0.09
N LYS A 149 11.36 -43.47 -0.29
CA LYS A 149 12.57 -43.83 0.45
C LYS A 149 13.61 -44.20 -0.62
N SER A 150 14.89 -43.88 -0.40
CA SER A 150 16.00 -44.25 -1.28
C SER A 150 16.41 -45.71 -1.07
N GLN A 151 16.74 -46.44 -2.14
CA GLN A 151 17.71 -47.55 -2.07
C GLN A 151 18.44 -47.71 -3.41
N ALA A 152 19.76 -47.60 -3.35
CA ALA A 152 20.66 -47.88 -4.46
C ALA A 152 20.84 -49.39 -4.65
N LEU A 153 21.01 -49.84 -5.91
CA LEU A 153 21.74 -51.06 -6.26
C LEU A 153 22.24 -50.98 -7.71
N VAL A 154 23.55 -51.04 -7.83
CA VAL A 154 24.31 -51.32 -9.05
C VAL A 154 24.06 -52.77 -9.48
N SER A 155 23.81 -53.03 -10.78
CA SER A 155 24.49 -54.11 -11.54
C SER A 155 24.04 -54.20 -13.01
N ALA A 156 25.05 -54.39 -13.84
CA ALA A 156 25.12 -54.80 -15.24
C ALA A 156 23.92 -55.57 -15.85
N LYS A 157 23.61 -55.23 -17.11
CA LYS A 157 23.86 -56.12 -18.26
C LYS A 157 23.94 -55.32 -19.56
#